data_AF-A0A0F9MQT4-F1
#
_entry.id   AF-A0A0F9MQT4-F1
#
_cell.length_a   1.000
_cell.length_b   1.000
_cell.length_c   1.000
_cell.angle_alpha   90.00
_cell.angle_beta   90.00
_cell.angle_gamma   90.00
#
_symmetry.space_group_name_H-M   'P 1'
#
loop_
_entity.id
_entity.type
_entity.pdbx_description
1 polymer ?
#
loop_
_entity_poly.entity_id
_entity_poly.type
_entity_poly.pdbx_seq_one_letter_code
_entity_poly.pdbx_strand_id
1 'polypeptide(L)'
;MREYSLSLKKALNNGLWPIRQVPRGNDFLATCYNLTPSPTGLEPFKPITMPFSEGDLLAVGMPVIHPFPQLIRGKGITLLAGETAIFEVDESDWSLTPITIYNAYMPTVTKDITPGGPWHFVDFHDVWFLMNGSCVVFKSNLHNFGILPDEVFVQDEITIGTGTDFRGRMLTGGFNSSAFYTSDWKHLMGEFKGMLPDGVSAEEYIGNNFVVWTTIGGGDLFWPFYPSLAMESGESDVFSFHKTPFFEALKRNELGFMPMPWPGDVYNIKPLGKSAVVYGENGVAALNLVSEPIATFGLSEISSRGLLSRSAVGGNDNQHVFMDSAGYLCSLSQEGLRVLDYHEHFADMIEDEEEIVITYNERRNEFYICGETLGYVLTSKGLGSMYQVINSLVLTEDQIGISKDLEDRRAMIASGILDLGGGIKTITSVEVAGIYDVDLWVSIIYRFGSNDAFGTTEAIPLNSAGWARMAVSGTDLMVALMAEDFEGFDPDDVIVKWKTTDKRNIRGPSPDAG
;
A
#
# COMPACT_ATOMS: atom_id res chain seq x y z
N MET A 1 -27.65 24.18 38.52
CA MET A 1 -27.48 24.21 37.05
C MET A 1 -27.37 22.76 36.63
N ARG A 2 -28.19 22.29 35.68
CA ARG A 2 -28.17 20.88 35.25
C ARG A 2 -26.86 20.61 34.51
N GLU A 3 -26.22 19.49 34.83
CA GLU A 3 -25.05 18.98 34.11
C GLU A 3 -25.50 17.90 33.13
N TYR A 4 -24.85 17.85 31.98
CA TYR A 4 -25.10 16.90 30.90
C TYR A 4 -23.81 16.11 30.64
N SER A 5 -23.94 14.97 29.97
CA SER A 5 -22.82 14.11 29.61
C SER A 5 -22.88 13.73 28.14
N LEU A 6 -21.71 13.65 27.50
CA LEU A 6 -21.53 13.17 26.14
C LEU A 6 -20.45 12.08 26.15
N SER A 7 -20.74 10.92 25.58
CA SER A 7 -19.77 9.83 25.41
C SER A 7 -19.10 9.93 24.04
N LEU A 8 -17.79 9.69 23.99
CA LEU A 8 -16.99 9.68 22.76
C LEU A 8 -16.70 8.27 22.24
N LYS A 9 -17.28 7.23 22.85
CA LYS A 9 -17.06 5.82 22.47
C LYS A 9 -17.14 5.54 20.97
N LYS A 10 -18.08 6.15 20.26
CA LYS A 10 -18.20 5.94 18.81
C LYS A 10 -17.03 6.53 18.03
N ALA A 11 -16.53 7.70 18.45
CA ALA A 11 -15.36 8.31 17.83
C ALA A 11 -14.11 7.46 18.03
N LEU A 12 -13.93 6.89 19.24
CA LEU A 12 -12.85 5.94 19.53
C LEU A 12 -12.90 4.73 18.59
N ASN A 13 -14.09 4.17 18.35
CA ASN A 13 -14.23 3.03 17.44
C ASN A 13 -13.93 3.37 15.97
N ASN A 14 -14.20 4.60 15.54
CA ASN A 14 -14.10 4.99 14.13
C ASN A 14 -12.72 5.55 13.74
N GLY A 15 -11.90 5.99 14.69
CA GLY A 15 -10.58 6.56 14.40
C GLY A 15 -10.63 7.96 13.79
N LEU A 16 -9.64 8.30 12.96
CA LEU A 16 -9.56 9.58 12.26
C LEU A 16 -10.79 9.80 11.36
N TRP A 17 -11.19 11.06 11.19
CA TRP A 17 -12.23 11.40 10.22
C TRP A 17 -11.75 11.18 8.78
N PRO A 18 -12.65 10.84 7.85
CA PRO A 18 -12.29 10.68 6.43
C PRO A 18 -12.21 12.00 5.66
N ILE A 19 -12.87 13.08 6.12
CA ILE A 19 -12.93 14.37 5.40
C ILE A 19 -12.83 15.57 6.32
N ARG A 20 -12.15 16.63 5.87
CA ARG A 20 -11.89 17.83 6.69
C ARG A 20 -13.16 18.53 7.15
N GLN A 21 -14.19 18.51 6.32
CA GLN A 21 -15.46 19.17 6.56
C GLN A 21 -16.44 18.26 7.31
N VAL A 22 -15.99 17.67 8.41
CA VAL A 22 -16.91 16.94 9.28
C VAL A 22 -17.83 17.92 10.01
N PRO A 23 -19.15 17.68 10.06
CA PRO A 23 -20.05 18.47 10.87
C PRO A 23 -19.70 18.38 12.36
N ARG A 24 -20.20 19.34 13.15
CA ARG A 24 -20.14 19.28 14.62
C ARG A 24 -20.84 18.01 15.12
N GLY A 25 -20.29 17.42 16.19
CA GLY A 25 -20.83 16.19 16.79
C GLY A 25 -20.64 14.96 15.91
N ASN A 26 -19.65 14.97 15.01
CA ASN A 26 -19.31 13.78 14.26
C ASN A 26 -18.75 12.68 15.19
N ASP A 27 -18.98 11.43 14.80
CA ASP A 27 -18.52 10.25 15.53
C ASP A 27 -17.07 9.88 15.09
N PHE A 28 -16.15 10.85 14.93
CA PHE A 28 -14.76 10.61 14.53
C PHE A 28 -13.77 11.46 15.36
N LEU A 29 -12.49 11.09 15.28
CA LEU A 29 -11.38 11.79 15.91
C LEU A 29 -10.70 12.75 14.92
N ALA A 30 -10.25 13.88 15.45
CA ALA A 30 -9.33 14.79 14.77
C ALA A 30 -7.89 14.30 14.81
N THR A 31 -7.54 13.57 15.87
CA THR A 31 -6.22 12.99 16.09
C THR A 31 -6.39 11.60 16.68
N CYS A 32 -5.63 10.63 16.17
CA CYS A 32 -5.56 9.26 16.64
C CYS A 32 -4.15 8.76 16.35
N TYR A 33 -3.22 9.05 17.26
CA TYR A 33 -1.79 8.80 17.11
C TYR A 33 -1.33 7.69 18.05
N ASN A 34 -0.57 6.74 17.49
CA ASN A 34 -0.11 5.49 18.11
C ASN A 34 -1.23 4.58 18.60
N LEU A 35 -2.40 4.66 17.96
CA LEU A 35 -3.58 3.87 18.30
C LEU A 35 -4.26 3.36 17.04
N THR A 36 -4.82 2.16 17.15
CA THR A 36 -5.45 1.43 16.06
C THR A 36 -6.95 1.30 16.32
N PRO A 37 -7.83 1.84 15.45
CA PRO A 37 -9.27 1.68 15.60
C PRO A 37 -9.69 0.21 15.46
N SER A 38 -10.44 -0.30 16.43
CA SER A 38 -10.87 -1.69 16.51
C SER A 38 -12.38 -1.81 16.82
N PRO A 39 -13.00 -3.00 16.65
CA PRO A 39 -14.40 -3.20 16.99
C PRO A 39 -14.76 -2.95 18.46
N THR A 40 -13.77 -3.02 19.37
CA THR A 40 -13.97 -2.84 20.81
C THR A 40 -13.61 -1.45 21.32
N GLY A 41 -12.83 -0.67 20.56
CA GLY A 41 -12.33 0.63 20.99
C GLY A 41 -11.11 1.04 20.18
N LEU A 42 -10.28 1.90 20.77
CA LEU A 42 -8.91 2.09 20.31
C LEU A 42 -8.02 1.08 21.02
N GLU A 43 -7.15 0.41 20.27
CA GLU A 43 -6.10 -0.42 20.85
C GLU A 43 -4.75 0.26 20.66
N PRO A 44 -3.79 0.11 21.59
CA PRO A 44 -2.39 0.42 21.34
C PRO A 44 -1.94 -0.13 19.99
N PHE A 45 -1.27 0.72 19.19
CA PHE A 45 -0.59 0.24 18.00
C PHE A 45 0.35 -0.89 18.39
N LYS A 46 0.40 -1.97 17.60
CA LYS A 46 1.37 -3.06 17.86
C LYS A 46 2.56 -2.86 16.93
N PRO A 47 3.74 -2.52 17.46
CA PRO A 47 4.90 -2.26 16.63
C PRO A 47 5.25 -3.45 15.74
N ILE A 48 5.73 -3.13 14.55
CA ILE A 48 6.37 -4.09 13.66
C ILE A 48 7.73 -4.42 14.24
N THR A 49 8.00 -5.70 14.41
CA THR A 49 9.32 -6.16 14.84
C THR A 49 10.26 -6.14 13.64
N MET A 50 11.33 -5.35 13.73
CA MET A 50 12.42 -5.43 12.77
C MET A 50 13.35 -6.59 13.14
N PRO A 51 13.59 -7.56 12.24
CA PRO A 51 14.37 -8.76 12.58
C PRO A 51 15.88 -8.50 12.58
N PHE A 52 16.31 -7.38 12.01
CA PHE A 52 17.70 -6.94 11.95
C PHE A 52 17.88 -5.70 12.84
N SER A 53 19.05 -5.49 13.42
CA SER A 53 19.35 -4.19 14.01
C SER A 53 19.72 -3.19 12.92
N GLU A 54 19.49 -1.89 13.13
CA GLU A 54 19.95 -0.86 12.20
C GLU A 54 21.48 -0.90 11.99
N GLY A 55 22.23 -1.30 13.02
CA GLY A 55 23.68 -1.48 12.94
C GLY A 55 24.10 -2.60 12.00
N ASP A 56 23.38 -3.73 12.00
CA ASP A 56 23.64 -4.85 11.10
C ASP A 56 23.36 -4.46 9.64
N LEU A 57 22.25 -3.76 9.41
CA LEU A 57 21.86 -3.26 8.09
C LEU A 57 22.86 -2.21 7.57
N LEU A 58 23.31 -1.29 8.42
CA LEU A 58 24.34 -0.31 8.06
C LEU A 58 25.69 -0.98 7.74
N ALA A 59 26.06 -2.04 8.47
CA ALA A 59 27.31 -2.77 8.25
C ALA A 59 27.39 -3.45 6.87
N VAL A 60 26.24 -3.82 6.30
CA VAL A 60 26.14 -4.37 4.93
C VAL A 60 25.79 -3.31 3.87
N GLY A 61 25.76 -2.03 4.24
CA GLY A 61 25.49 -0.92 3.31
C GLY A 61 24.02 -0.74 2.94
N MET A 62 23.10 -1.16 3.80
CA MET A 62 21.65 -1.03 3.62
C MET A 62 21.01 -0.14 4.70
N PRO A 63 21.27 1.17 4.74
CA PRO A 63 20.61 2.04 5.71
C PRO A 63 19.08 1.98 5.55
N VAL A 64 18.33 2.05 6.66
CA VAL A 64 16.87 2.08 6.64
C VAL A 64 16.41 3.48 6.24
N ILE A 65 16.15 3.66 4.94
CA ILE A 65 15.70 4.91 4.33
C ILE A 65 14.48 4.56 3.50
N HIS A 66 13.32 5.11 3.84
CA HIS A 66 12.09 4.82 3.10
C HIS A 66 12.28 5.03 1.58
N PRO A 67 11.91 4.07 0.71
CA PRO A 67 11.17 2.83 0.96
C PRO A 67 12.05 1.55 1.12
N PHE A 68 13.35 1.70 1.38
CA PHE A 68 14.34 0.62 1.44
C PHE A 68 14.97 0.40 2.83
N PRO A 69 15.47 -0.81 3.12
CA PRO A 69 15.31 -2.04 2.31
C PRO A 69 13.88 -2.60 2.40
N GLN A 70 13.58 -3.54 1.50
CA GLN A 70 12.33 -4.30 1.48
C GLN A 70 12.61 -5.78 1.77
N LEU A 71 11.96 -6.31 2.80
CA LEU A 71 11.94 -7.73 3.11
C LEU A 71 10.84 -8.40 2.27
N ILE A 72 11.23 -9.35 1.44
CA ILE A 72 10.37 -10.01 0.45
C ILE A 72 10.45 -11.51 0.70
N ARG A 73 9.30 -12.14 0.95
CA ARG A 73 9.21 -13.59 1.15
C ARG A 73 8.53 -14.25 -0.04
N GLY A 74 9.27 -15.11 -0.73
CA GLY A 74 8.75 -16.02 -1.75
C GLY A 74 8.43 -17.40 -1.20
N LYS A 75 8.00 -18.30 -2.09
CA LYS A 75 7.68 -19.71 -1.83
C LYS A 75 8.92 -20.55 -1.53
N GLY A 76 10.09 -20.15 -2.02
CA GLY A 76 11.35 -20.89 -1.86
C GLY A 76 12.55 -20.06 -1.42
N ILE A 77 12.39 -18.75 -1.23
CA ILE A 77 13.47 -17.83 -0.87
C ILE A 77 12.93 -16.62 -0.11
N THR A 78 13.73 -16.10 0.81
CA THR A 78 13.47 -14.82 1.46
C THR A 78 14.61 -13.87 1.16
N LEU A 79 14.27 -12.67 0.71
CA LEU A 79 15.21 -11.68 0.20
C LEU A 79 15.09 -10.39 0.99
N LEU A 80 16.23 -9.76 1.26
CA LEU A 80 16.29 -8.37 1.69
C LEU A 80 16.84 -7.55 0.52
N ALA A 81 15.96 -6.78 -0.10
CA ALA A 81 16.27 -6.00 -1.30
C ALA A 81 16.41 -4.52 -0.96
N GLY A 82 17.62 -3.99 -1.08
CA GLY A 82 17.86 -2.55 -1.03
C GLY A 82 17.81 -1.94 -2.43
N GLU A 83 18.23 -0.68 -2.55
CA GLU A 83 18.22 0.02 -3.84
C GLU A 83 19.26 -0.54 -4.82
N THR A 84 20.45 -0.90 -4.33
CA THR A 84 21.60 -1.32 -5.16
C THR A 84 22.15 -2.72 -4.85
N ALA A 85 21.59 -3.41 -3.85
CA ALA A 85 22.06 -4.71 -3.40
C ALA A 85 20.90 -5.60 -2.96
N ILE A 86 21.10 -6.92 -3.03
CA ILE A 86 20.14 -7.93 -2.59
C ILE A 86 20.88 -8.97 -1.75
N PHE A 87 20.26 -9.36 -0.64
CA PHE A 87 20.74 -10.42 0.24
C PHE A 87 19.68 -11.53 0.31
N GLU A 88 20.15 -12.77 0.37
CA GLU A 88 19.34 -13.89 0.84
C GLU A 88 19.29 -13.85 2.37
N VAL A 89 18.10 -14.11 2.92
CA VAL A 89 17.83 -14.09 4.36
C VAL A 89 17.58 -15.52 4.84
N ASP A 90 18.36 -15.97 5.81
CA ASP A 90 18.06 -17.21 6.55
C ASP A 90 17.05 -16.89 7.66
N GLU A 91 15.80 -17.32 7.52
CA GLU A 91 14.75 -17.05 8.52
C GLU A 91 14.97 -17.75 9.87
N SER A 92 15.92 -18.69 9.98
CA SER A 92 16.20 -19.40 11.23
C SER A 92 17.01 -18.56 12.22
N ASP A 93 17.87 -17.67 11.72
CA ASP A 93 18.73 -16.80 12.53
C ASP A 93 18.78 -15.34 12.04
N TRP A 94 18.04 -15.01 10.98
CA TRP A 94 18.00 -13.70 10.32
C TRP A 94 19.38 -13.24 9.84
N SER A 95 20.26 -14.16 9.46
CA SER A 95 21.54 -13.83 8.82
C SER A 95 21.36 -13.42 7.35
N LEU A 96 22.27 -12.57 6.87
CA LEU A 96 22.26 -12.00 5.53
C LEU A 96 23.41 -12.55 4.69
N THR A 97 23.11 -13.16 3.55
CA THR A 97 24.10 -13.62 2.57
C THR A 97 24.01 -12.78 1.30
N PRO A 98 25.07 -12.03 0.92
CA PRO A 98 25.03 -11.19 -0.28
C PRO A 98 24.89 -12.05 -1.54
N ILE A 99 23.95 -11.69 -2.41
CA ILE A 99 23.78 -12.33 -3.72
C ILE A 99 24.71 -11.65 -4.72
N THR A 100 25.58 -12.42 -5.37
CA THR A 100 26.37 -11.90 -6.50
C THR A 100 25.49 -11.83 -7.74
N ILE A 101 25.48 -10.67 -8.38
CA ILE A 101 24.59 -10.39 -9.51
C ILE A 101 25.40 -10.27 -10.80
N TYR A 102 25.01 -11.03 -11.81
CA TYR A 102 25.69 -11.13 -13.11
C TYR A 102 24.91 -10.40 -14.20
N ASN A 103 25.62 -9.93 -15.22
CA ASN A 103 25.00 -9.36 -16.41
C ASN A 103 24.29 -10.47 -17.19
N ALA A 104 22.99 -10.32 -17.45
CA ALA A 104 22.21 -11.32 -18.15
C ALA A 104 22.66 -11.55 -19.62
N TYR A 105 23.32 -10.56 -20.24
CA TYR A 105 23.90 -10.67 -21.59
C TYR A 105 25.36 -11.10 -21.60
N MET A 106 26.04 -11.03 -20.45
CA MET A 106 27.41 -11.50 -20.26
C MET A 106 27.50 -12.29 -18.94
N PRO A 107 27.00 -13.54 -18.90
CA PRO A 107 26.79 -14.30 -17.66
C PRO A 107 28.01 -14.54 -16.78
N THR A 108 29.22 -14.22 -17.26
CA THR A 108 30.49 -14.35 -16.52
C THR A 108 30.98 -13.03 -15.92
N VAL A 109 30.25 -11.94 -16.11
CA VAL A 109 30.62 -10.58 -15.67
C VAL A 109 29.60 -10.09 -14.67
N THR A 110 30.05 -9.65 -13.50
CA THR A 110 29.16 -9.03 -12.50
C THR A 110 28.63 -7.70 -13.01
N LYS A 111 27.40 -7.35 -12.64
CA LYS A 111 26.79 -6.06 -13.00
C LYS A 111 26.03 -5.50 -11.81
N ASP A 112 26.22 -4.21 -11.57
CA ASP A 112 25.53 -3.49 -10.51
C ASP A 112 24.04 -3.35 -10.82
N ILE A 113 23.22 -3.33 -9.77
CA ILE A 113 21.79 -3.03 -9.89
C ILE A 113 21.63 -1.55 -10.22
N THR A 114 20.87 -1.24 -11.27
CA THR A 114 20.47 0.13 -11.58
C THR A 114 19.36 0.58 -10.63
N PRO A 115 19.56 1.63 -9.82
CA PRO A 115 18.55 2.16 -8.90
C PRO A 115 17.22 2.48 -9.58
N GLY A 116 16.12 2.28 -8.85
CA GLY A 116 14.76 2.51 -9.30
C GLY A 116 13.82 2.71 -8.12
N GLY A 117 12.52 2.51 -8.33
CA GLY A 117 11.54 2.59 -7.25
C GLY A 117 11.45 1.27 -6.45
N PRO A 118 10.42 1.13 -5.60
CA PRO A 118 10.16 -0.11 -4.87
C PRO A 118 10.13 -1.36 -5.77
N TRP A 119 10.58 -2.47 -5.21
CA TRP A 119 10.64 -3.77 -5.86
C TRP A 119 9.26 -4.42 -5.94
N HIS A 120 8.91 -4.90 -7.13
CA HIS A 120 7.80 -5.83 -7.35
C HIS A 120 8.36 -7.23 -7.56
N PHE A 121 7.73 -8.21 -6.92
CA PHE A 121 8.24 -9.58 -6.87
C PHE A 121 7.27 -10.56 -7.56
N VAL A 122 7.83 -11.41 -8.40
CA VAL A 122 7.13 -12.51 -9.07
C VAL A 122 7.85 -13.80 -8.77
N ASP A 123 7.10 -14.82 -8.35
CA ASP A 123 7.68 -16.04 -7.80
C ASP A 123 7.04 -17.33 -8.31
N PHE A 124 7.88 -18.14 -8.94
CA PHE A 124 7.63 -19.49 -9.43
C PHE A 124 8.56 -20.51 -8.78
N HIS A 125 8.77 -20.40 -7.46
CA HIS A 125 9.65 -21.24 -6.64
C HIS A 125 11.13 -21.02 -6.96
N ASP A 126 11.71 -21.85 -7.84
CA ASP A 126 13.13 -21.78 -8.20
C ASP A 126 13.43 -20.71 -9.25
N VAL A 127 12.37 -20.11 -9.81
CA VAL A 127 12.44 -18.99 -10.76
C VAL A 127 11.71 -17.81 -10.14
N TRP A 128 12.37 -16.67 -10.07
CA TRP A 128 11.78 -15.45 -9.52
C TRP A 128 12.32 -14.21 -10.21
N PHE A 129 11.56 -13.12 -10.13
CA PHE A 129 11.88 -11.83 -10.72
C PHE A 129 11.62 -10.71 -9.73
N LEU A 130 12.52 -9.74 -9.68
CA LEU A 130 12.43 -8.48 -8.96
C LEU A 130 12.48 -7.33 -9.97
N MET A 131 11.50 -6.44 -9.93
CA MET A 131 11.35 -5.33 -10.87
C MET A 131 11.26 -4.00 -10.11
N ASN A 132 12.21 -3.08 -10.34
CA ASN A 132 12.21 -1.74 -9.74
C ASN A 132 11.84 -0.62 -10.75
N GLY A 133 11.48 -0.99 -11.97
CA GLY A 133 11.17 -0.06 -13.07
C GLY A 133 12.39 0.46 -13.85
N SER A 134 13.59 0.35 -13.30
CA SER A 134 14.85 0.68 -13.97
C SER A 134 15.62 -0.55 -14.45
N CYS A 135 15.42 -1.69 -13.79
CA CYS A 135 16.04 -2.96 -14.12
C CYS A 135 15.16 -4.13 -13.67
N VAL A 136 15.54 -5.33 -14.10
CA VAL A 136 14.97 -6.58 -13.61
C VAL A 136 16.10 -7.47 -13.13
N VAL A 137 16.02 -7.87 -11.86
CA VAL A 137 16.88 -8.91 -11.27
C VAL A 137 16.11 -10.22 -11.26
N PHE A 138 16.71 -11.32 -11.66
CA PHE A 138 16.01 -12.61 -11.70
C PHE A 138 16.93 -13.80 -11.44
N LYS A 139 16.34 -14.86 -10.91
CA LYS A 139 16.92 -16.21 -10.91
C LYS A 139 16.15 -17.07 -11.89
N SER A 140 16.87 -17.86 -12.69
CA SER A 140 16.28 -18.75 -13.68
C SER A 140 16.65 -20.20 -13.43
N ASN A 141 15.80 -21.12 -13.93
CA ASN A 141 16.09 -22.55 -13.94
C ASN A 141 16.72 -23.01 -15.27
N LEU A 142 17.24 -22.08 -16.07
CA LEU A 142 17.80 -22.36 -17.40
C LEU A 142 19.13 -23.15 -17.34
N HIS A 143 19.76 -23.21 -16.17
CA HIS A 143 20.96 -24.02 -15.93
C HIS A 143 20.70 -25.53 -16.04
N ASN A 144 19.50 -25.99 -15.69
CA ASN A 144 19.11 -27.38 -15.87
C ASN A 144 18.99 -27.78 -17.36
N PHE A 145 18.94 -26.79 -18.25
CA PHE A 145 18.97 -26.96 -19.71
C PHE A 145 20.34 -26.63 -20.31
N GLY A 146 21.33 -26.25 -19.50
CA GLY A 146 22.66 -25.85 -19.96
C GLY A 146 22.70 -24.52 -20.72
N ILE A 147 21.68 -23.66 -20.57
CA ILE A 147 21.56 -22.39 -21.29
C ILE A 147 22.23 -21.24 -20.53
N LEU A 148 22.03 -21.16 -19.20
CA LEU A 148 22.65 -20.18 -18.31
C LEU A 148 23.27 -20.87 -17.10
N PRO A 149 24.25 -20.28 -16.38
CA PRO A 149 24.69 -20.81 -15.09
C PRO A 149 23.61 -20.64 -14.00
N ASP A 150 23.72 -21.39 -12.90
CA ASP A 150 22.83 -21.27 -11.72
C ASP A 150 23.22 -20.05 -10.88
N GLU A 151 22.94 -18.87 -11.43
CA GLU A 151 23.31 -17.58 -10.86
C GLU A 151 22.11 -16.63 -10.89
N VAL A 152 22.24 -15.50 -10.18
CA VAL A 152 21.27 -14.40 -10.24
C VAL A 152 21.76 -13.36 -11.23
N PHE A 153 20.85 -12.93 -12.11
CA PHE A 153 21.16 -12.00 -13.20
C PHE A 153 20.44 -10.67 -13.04
N VAL A 154 21.01 -9.62 -13.61
CA VAL A 154 20.36 -8.32 -13.82
C VAL A 154 20.43 -7.91 -15.27
N GLN A 155 19.35 -7.29 -15.74
CA GLN A 155 19.31 -6.58 -17.01
C GLN A 155 18.50 -5.29 -16.87
N ASP A 156 18.94 -4.26 -17.59
CA ASP A 156 18.36 -2.91 -17.61
C ASP A 156 18.16 -2.42 -19.06
N GLU A 157 18.41 -3.28 -20.06
CA GLU A 157 18.18 -2.95 -21.46
C GLU A 157 16.69 -2.94 -21.78
N ILE A 158 15.92 -3.86 -21.17
CA ILE A 158 14.45 -3.92 -21.29
C ILE A 158 13.87 -3.69 -19.91
N THR A 159 13.40 -2.48 -19.65
CA THR A 159 12.84 -2.15 -18.34
C THR A 159 11.38 -2.57 -18.26
N ILE A 160 11.04 -3.32 -17.21
CA ILE A 160 9.68 -3.71 -16.85
C ILE A 160 9.36 -3.06 -15.50
N GLY A 161 8.30 -2.27 -15.46
CA GLY A 161 7.85 -1.54 -14.27
C GLY A 161 7.25 -2.43 -13.19
N THR A 162 6.54 -3.49 -13.56
CA THR A 162 5.81 -4.32 -12.61
C THR A 162 5.51 -5.70 -13.16
N GLY A 163 5.28 -6.65 -12.26
CA GLY A 163 4.70 -7.93 -12.60
C GLY A 163 4.08 -8.65 -11.41
N THR A 164 3.31 -9.69 -11.70
CA THR A 164 2.70 -10.56 -10.69
C THR A 164 2.56 -12.00 -11.20
N ASP A 165 2.60 -12.98 -10.30
CA ASP A 165 2.12 -14.35 -10.57
C ASP A 165 0.60 -14.32 -10.47
N PHE A 166 -0.05 -14.66 -11.57
CA PHE A 166 -1.49 -14.85 -11.61
C PHE A 166 -1.86 -16.17 -12.27
N ARG A 167 -2.28 -17.13 -11.43
CA ARG A 167 -2.76 -18.46 -11.86
C ARG A 167 -1.70 -19.23 -12.68
N GLY A 168 -0.44 -19.15 -12.27
CA GLY A 168 0.66 -19.85 -12.94
C GLY A 168 1.11 -19.18 -14.23
N ARG A 169 0.75 -17.90 -14.42
CA ARG A 169 1.22 -17.04 -15.51
C ARG A 169 1.92 -15.85 -14.89
N MET A 170 2.96 -15.36 -15.55
CA MET A 170 3.52 -14.07 -15.22
C MET A 170 2.79 -13.01 -16.04
N LEU A 171 2.26 -12.01 -15.36
CA LEU A 171 1.73 -10.80 -15.97
C LEU A 171 2.75 -9.69 -15.73
N THR A 172 3.11 -8.95 -16.77
CA THR A 172 4.07 -7.84 -16.70
C THR A 172 3.54 -6.59 -17.39
N GLY A 173 3.95 -5.42 -16.90
CA GLY A 173 3.57 -4.12 -17.44
C GLY A 173 4.61 -3.04 -17.13
N GLY A 174 4.37 -1.82 -17.62
CA GLY A 174 5.24 -0.68 -17.38
C GLY A 174 6.51 -0.76 -18.21
N PHE A 175 6.36 -1.21 -19.46
CA PHE A 175 7.46 -1.33 -20.40
C PHE A 175 7.93 0.05 -20.83
N ASN A 176 9.25 0.28 -20.87
CA ASN A 176 9.77 1.41 -21.63
C ASN A 176 9.66 1.09 -23.12
N SER A 177 8.65 1.62 -23.79
CA SER A 177 8.39 1.36 -25.22
C SER A 177 9.58 1.64 -26.15
N SER A 178 10.46 2.57 -25.82
CA SER A 178 11.66 2.86 -26.62
C SER A 178 12.70 1.74 -26.55
N ALA A 179 12.70 0.98 -25.46
CA ALA A 179 13.62 -0.10 -25.16
C ALA A 179 13.01 -1.48 -25.43
N PHE A 180 11.76 -1.70 -25.02
CA PHE A 180 11.05 -2.98 -25.19
C PHE A 180 10.74 -3.27 -26.66
N TYR A 181 10.28 -2.29 -27.44
CA TYR A 181 9.83 -2.52 -28.81
C TYR A 181 10.99 -2.47 -29.84
N THR A 182 11.95 -3.38 -29.66
CA THR A 182 13.17 -3.53 -30.45
C THR A 182 12.90 -3.89 -31.92
N SER A 183 13.94 -3.87 -32.76
CA SER A 183 13.85 -4.33 -34.16
C SER A 183 13.35 -5.77 -34.27
N ASP A 184 13.70 -6.63 -33.32
CA ASP A 184 13.34 -8.04 -33.31
C ASP A 184 11.86 -8.21 -33.01
N TRP A 185 11.33 -7.48 -32.03
CA TRP A 185 9.89 -7.42 -31.77
C TRP A 185 9.11 -6.86 -32.95
N LYS A 186 9.59 -5.78 -33.59
CA LYS A 186 8.97 -5.21 -34.80
C LYS A 186 8.93 -6.22 -35.93
N HIS A 187 10.01 -6.95 -36.15
CA HIS A 187 10.07 -8.00 -37.16
C HIS A 187 9.09 -9.13 -36.83
N LEU A 188 9.09 -9.64 -35.59
CA LEU A 188 8.18 -10.67 -35.10
C LEU A 188 6.71 -10.29 -35.26
N MET A 189 6.36 -9.05 -34.91
CA MET A 189 5.00 -8.54 -35.07
C MET A 189 4.62 -8.29 -36.53
N GLY A 190 5.55 -7.84 -37.36
CA GLY A 190 5.32 -7.66 -38.80
C GLY A 190 4.98 -8.98 -39.50
N GLU A 191 5.73 -10.03 -39.18
CA GLU A 191 5.46 -11.38 -39.66
C GLU A 191 4.15 -11.96 -39.10
N PHE A 192 3.85 -11.74 -37.82
CA PHE A 192 2.56 -12.12 -37.23
C PHE A 192 1.38 -11.54 -38.00
N LYS A 193 1.46 -10.23 -38.33
CA LYS A 193 0.43 -9.53 -39.11
C LYS A 193 0.25 -10.13 -40.49
N GLY A 194 1.34 -10.53 -41.15
CA GLY A 194 1.28 -11.25 -42.42
C GLY A 194 0.53 -12.58 -42.34
N MET A 195 0.36 -13.15 -41.13
CA MET A 195 -0.41 -14.37 -40.90
C MET A 195 -1.87 -14.11 -40.49
N LEU A 196 -2.25 -12.87 -40.16
CA LEU A 196 -3.62 -12.55 -39.76
C LEU A 196 -4.56 -12.59 -40.98
N PRO A 197 -5.83 -12.99 -40.80
CA PRO A 197 -6.81 -12.94 -41.88
C PRO A 197 -6.98 -11.53 -42.46
N ASP A 198 -7.25 -11.45 -43.76
CA ASP A 198 -7.56 -10.19 -44.44
C ASP A 198 -8.64 -9.40 -43.68
N GLY A 199 -8.35 -8.13 -43.39
CA GLY A 199 -9.26 -7.23 -42.66
C GLY A 199 -9.00 -7.10 -41.15
N VAL A 200 -8.10 -7.91 -40.58
CA VAL A 200 -7.61 -7.69 -39.20
C VAL A 200 -6.49 -6.67 -39.22
N SER A 201 -6.76 -5.46 -38.72
CA SER A 201 -5.73 -4.45 -38.46
C SER A 201 -5.18 -4.66 -37.06
N ALA A 202 -3.89 -4.93 -36.95
CA ALA A 202 -3.17 -4.85 -35.68
C ALA A 202 -2.36 -3.55 -35.65
N GLU A 203 -2.48 -2.77 -34.58
CA GLU A 203 -1.61 -1.61 -34.38
C GLU A 203 -0.13 -2.03 -34.25
N GLU A 204 0.79 -1.13 -34.59
CA GLU A 204 2.23 -1.40 -34.65
C GLU A 204 2.97 -1.12 -33.34
N TYR A 205 2.29 -0.82 -32.24
CA TYR A 205 2.96 -0.26 -31.08
C TYR A 205 2.54 -0.90 -29.77
N ILE A 206 3.49 -1.59 -29.13
CA ILE A 206 3.38 -1.98 -27.73
C ILE A 206 3.84 -0.77 -26.91
N GLY A 207 2.87 0.01 -26.44
CA GLY A 207 3.10 1.17 -25.60
C GLY A 207 3.32 0.82 -24.14
N ASN A 208 3.61 1.85 -23.33
CA ASN A 208 3.86 1.69 -21.90
C ASN A 208 2.61 1.23 -21.11
N ASN A 209 1.42 1.43 -21.68
CA ASN A 209 0.13 1.01 -21.12
C ASN A 209 -0.23 -0.46 -21.43
N PHE A 210 0.68 -1.24 -22.00
CA PHE A 210 0.42 -2.65 -22.30
C PHE A 210 0.68 -3.53 -21.08
N VAL A 211 -0.11 -4.59 -20.98
CA VAL A 211 0.17 -5.75 -20.13
C VAL A 211 0.45 -6.95 -21.03
N VAL A 212 1.52 -7.68 -20.73
CA VAL A 212 1.90 -8.95 -21.38
C VAL A 212 1.68 -10.07 -20.38
N TRP A 213 1.17 -11.22 -20.83
CA TRP A 213 1.09 -12.42 -20.01
C TRP A 213 1.72 -13.64 -20.68
N THR A 214 2.35 -14.46 -19.87
CA THR A 214 2.98 -15.71 -20.31
C THR A 214 1.98 -16.86 -20.39
N THR A 215 2.41 -17.97 -20.98
CA THR A 215 1.72 -19.26 -20.91
C THR A 215 1.64 -19.77 -19.47
N ILE A 216 0.66 -20.66 -19.24
CA ILE A 216 0.52 -21.34 -17.95
C ILE A 216 1.71 -22.27 -17.75
N GLY A 217 2.38 -22.16 -16.61
CA GLY A 217 3.56 -22.96 -16.26
C GLY A 217 4.89 -22.31 -16.63
N GLY A 218 4.88 -21.14 -17.29
CA GLY A 218 6.06 -20.29 -17.39
C GLY A 218 7.19 -20.81 -18.30
N GLY A 219 6.88 -21.60 -19.33
CA GLY A 219 7.89 -22.00 -20.33
C GLY A 219 8.47 -20.83 -21.13
N ASP A 220 7.79 -19.68 -21.07
CA ASP A 220 8.03 -18.46 -21.85
C ASP A 220 8.33 -17.22 -20.97
N LEU A 221 8.66 -17.41 -19.69
CA LEU A 221 8.95 -16.30 -18.75
C LEU A 221 10.02 -15.32 -19.27
N PHE A 222 10.93 -15.82 -20.12
CA PHE A 222 12.05 -15.04 -20.64
C PHE A 222 11.78 -14.37 -21.99
N TRP A 223 10.69 -14.70 -22.70
CA TRP A 223 10.38 -14.12 -24.01
C TRP A 223 10.19 -12.60 -24.01
N PRO A 224 9.58 -11.97 -22.97
CA PRO A 224 9.53 -10.50 -22.89
C PRO A 224 10.91 -9.83 -22.89
N PHE A 225 11.94 -10.52 -22.39
CA PHE A 225 13.31 -10.02 -22.28
C PHE A 225 14.20 -10.43 -23.44
N TYR A 226 13.95 -11.60 -24.04
CA TYR A 226 14.78 -12.15 -25.11
C TYR A 226 13.90 -12.60 -26.27
N PRO A 227 13.55 -11.69 -27.18
CA PRO A 227 12.71 -12.03 -28.35
C PRO A 227 13.36 -13.09 -29.23
N SER A 228 14.70 -13.16 -29.24
CA SER A 228 15.45 -14.23 -29.90
C SER A 228 15.04 -15.62 -29.43
N LEU A 229 14.82 -15.82 -28.12
CA LEU A 229 14.36 -17.10 -27.57
C LEU A 229 12.94 -17.46 -28.04
N ALA A 230 12.11 -16.45 -28.33
CA ALA A 230 10.77 -16.66 -28.90
C ALA A 230 10.82 -17.05 -30.39
N MET A 231 11.90 -16.68 -31.09
CA MET A 231 12.11 -16.92 -32.52
C MET A 231 12.82 -18.25 -32.81
N GLU A 232 13.66 -18.76 -31.92
CA GLU A 232 14.42 -19.99 -32.15
C GLU A 232 13.49 -21.21 -32.32
N SER A 233 13.40 -21.73 -33.55
CA SER A 233 12.81 -23.05 -33.80
C SER A 233 13.87 -24.11 -33.49
N GLY A 234 13.66 -24.96 -32.49
CA GLY A 234 14.60 -26.01 -32.09
C GLY A 234 14.91 -27.11 -33.13
N GLU A 235 14.55 -26.92 -34.41
CA GLU A 235 14.86 -27.84 -35.52
C GLU A 235 15.92 -27.23 -36.45
N SER A 236 16.94 -28.01 -36.78
CA SER A 236 18.14 -27.59 -37.52
C SER A 236 17.94 -27.38 -39.03
N ASP A 237 16.79 -27.76 -39.58
CA ASP A 237 16.58 -27.79 -41.03
C ASP A 237 15.36 -26.96 -41.44
N VAL A 238 15.65 -25.77 -41.96
CA VAL A 238 14.72 -24.76 -42.49
C VAL A 238 13.92 -24.01 -41.41
N PHE A 239 14.49 -22.89 -40.95
CA PHE A 239 13.77 -21.89 -40.16
C PHE A 239 12.45 -21.53 -40.86
N SER A 240 11.34 -21.96 -40.25
CA SER A 240 10.00 -21.63 -40.69
C SER A 240 9.37 -20.77 -39.60
N PHE A 241 9.30 -19.46 -39.85
CA PHE A 241 8.68 -18.49 -38.95
C PHE A 241 7.29 -18.92 -38.47
N HIS A 242 6.54 -19.64 -39.32
CA HIS A 242 5.21 -20.14 -39.01
C HIS A 242 5.13 -21.23 -37.91
N LYS A 243 6.26 -21.75 -37.45
CA LYS A 243 6.35 -22.87 -36.48
C LYS A 243 7.09 -22.50 -35.19
N THR A 244 7.34 -21.23 -34.92
CA THR A 244 7.98 -20.87 -33.64
C THR A 244 7.02 -21.16 -32.47
N PRO A 245 7.53 -21.59 -31.30
CA PRO A 245 6.71 -21.80 -30.11
C PRO A 245 5.87 -20.56 -29.74
N PHE A 246 6.39 -19.36 -30.00
CA PHE A 246 5.70 -18.10 -29.78
C PHE A 246 4.42 -17.96 -30.60
N PHE A 247 4.46 -18.23 -31.90
CA PHE A 247 3.25 -18.15 -32.73
C PHE A 247 2.24 -19.22 -32.40
N GLU A 248 2.69 -20.42 -32.07
CA GLU A 248 1.79 -21.47 -31.62
C GLU A 248 1.11 -21.07 -30.31
N ALA A 249 1.83 -20.46 -29.36
CA ALA A 249 1.24 -19.95 -28.12
C ALA A 249 0.23 -18.82 -28.37
N LEU A 250 0.54 -17.86 -29.26
CA LEU A 250 -0.42 -16.80 -29.66
C LEU A 250 -1.67 -17.39 -30.35
N LYS A 251 -1.50 -18.32 -31.28
CA LYS A 251 -2.63 -18.99 -31.98
C LYS A 251 -3.53 -19.75 -31.01
N ARG A 252 -2.96 -20.35 -29.96
CA ARG A 252 -3.70 -21.02 -28.89
C ARG A 252 -4.26 -20.06 -27.82
N ASN A 253 -3.98 -18.76 -27.94
CA ASN A 253 -4.32 -17.72 -26.95
C ASN A 253 -3.73 -18.01 -25.56
N GLU A 254 -2.63 -18.76 -25.51
CA GLU A 254 -1.94 -19.12 -24.28
C GLU A 254 -1.01 -18.03 -23.81
N LEU A 255 -0.48 -17.19 -24.69
CA LEU A 255 0.20 -15.95 -24.34
C LEU A 255 -0.47 -14.80 -25.09
N GLY A 256 -0.33 -13.59 -24.58
CA GLY A 256 -0.82 -12.42 -25.27
C GLY A 256 -0.39 -11.12 -24.62
N PHE A 257 -0.86 -10.05 -25.23
CA PHE A 257 -0.64 -8.70 -24.77
C PHE A 257 -1.89 -7.87 -25.04
N MET A 258 -2.14 -6.89 -24.18
CA MET A 258 -3.34 -6.06 -24.26
C MET A 258 -3.03 -4.62 -23.83
N PRO A 259 -3.42 -3.61 -24.63
CA PRO A 259 -3.39 -2.22 -24.16
C PRO A 259 -4.46 -2.03 -23.08
N MET A 260 -4.09 -1.33 -22.02
CA MET A 260 -5.08 -0.84 -21.05
C MET A 260 -5.96 0.25 -21.69
N PRO A 261 -7.21 0.45 -21.21
CA PRO A 261 -8.17 1.35 -21.85
C PRO A 261 -7.83 2.84 -21.66
N TRP A 262 -6.71 3.13 -21.00
CA TRP A 262 -6.18 4.44 -20.67
C TRP A 262 -4.71 4.57 -21.13
N PRO A 263 -4.22 5.80 -21.37
CA PRO A 263 -2.82 6.06 -21.69
C PRO A 263 -1.93 6.14 -20.43
N GLY A 264 -0.61 6.12 -20.61
CA GLY A 264 0.36 6.24 -19.51
C GLY A 264 0.90 4.90 -19.03
N ASP A 265 1.79 4.94 -18.06
CA ASP A 265 2.53 3.75 -17.64
C ASP A 265 1.69 2.84 -16.74
N VAL A 266 1.87 1.52 -16.88
CA VAL A 266 1.38 0.57 -15.86
C VAL A 266 2.32 0.60 -14.66
N TYR A 267 1.78 0.97 -13.50
CA TYR A 267 2.53 1.10 -12.26
C TYR A 267 2.54 -0.18 -11.43
N ASN A 268 1.40 -0.88 -11.33
CA ASN A 268 1.30 -2.10 -10.53
C ASN A 268 0.27 -3.09 -11.11
N ILE A 269 0.49 -4.38 -10.90
CA ILE A 269 -0.49 -5.43 -11.22
C ILE A 269 -0.65 -6.32 -9.99
N LYS A 270 -1.89 -6.51 -9.51
CA LYS A 270 -2.17 -7.38 -8.36
C LYS A 270 -3.37 -8.31 -8.61
N PRO A 271 -3.31 -9.56 -8.12
CA PRO A 271 -4.44 -10.50 -8.22
C PRO A 271 -5.62 -10.07 -7.33
N LEU A 272 -6.84 -10.11 -7.86
CA LEU A 272 -8.08 -9.90 -7.11
C LEU A 272 -9.13 -10.94 -7.55
N GLY A 273 -9.28 -12.00 -6.75
CA GLY A 273 -10.21 -13.09 -6.99
C GLY A 273 -9.92 -13.85 -8.29
N LYS A 274 -10.74 -13.60 -9.31
CA LYS A 274 -10.63 -14.23 -10.64
C LYS A 274 -10.05 -13.29 -11.70
N SER A 275 -9.57 -12.13 -11.28
CA SER A 275 -9.07 -11.09 -12.18
C SER A 275 -7.70 -10.63 -11.72
N ALA A 276 -6.91 -10.11 -12.64
CA ALA A 276 -5.71 -9.32 -12.31
C ALA A 276 -6.06 -7.84 -12.47
N VAL A 277 -5.91 -7.06 -11.41
CA VAL A 277 -6.15 -5.62 -11.44
C VAL A 277 -4.86 -4.93 -11.87
N VAL A 278 -4.98 -4.10 -12.89
CA VAL A 278 -3.90 -3.32 -13.49
C VAL A 278 -4.09 -1.87 -13.07
N TYR A 279 -3.12 -1.35 -12.36
CA TYR A 279 -3.04 0.03 -11.88
C TYR A 279 -2.01 0.77 -12.72
N GLY A 280 -2.37 1.89 -13.33
CA GLY A 280 -1.39 2.76 -13.96
C GLY A 280 -1.67 4.22 -13.74
N GLU A 281 -0.94 5.05 -14.48
CA GLU A 281 -0.87 6.50 -14.28
C GLU A 281 -2.23 7.20 -14.46
N ASN A 282 -3.03 6.79 -15.44
CA ASN A 282 -4.31 7.43 -15.78
C ASN A 282 -5.54 6.53 -15.65
N GLY A 283 -5.42 5.38 -14.99
CA GLY A 283 -6.59 4.55 -14.72
C GLY A 283 -6.31 3.25 -14.00
N VAL A 284 -7.39 2.55 -13.69
CA VAL A 284 -7.41 1.22 -13.11
C VAL A 284 -8.34 0.34 -13.93
N ALA A 285 -7.87 -0.84 -14.33
CA ALA A 285 -8.65 -1.81 -15.09
C ALA A 285 -8.48 -3.22 -14.50
N ALA A 286 -9.39 -4.13 -14.83
CA ALA A 286 -9.27 -5.55 -14.51
C ALA A 286 -9.18 -6.39 -15.78
N LEU A 287 -8.22 -7.31 -15.76
CA LEU A 287 -8.08 -8.42 -16.69
C LEU A 287 -8.79 -9.64 -16.10
N ASN A 288 -10.00 -9.90 -16.60
CA ASN A 288 -10.86 -10.99 -16.14
C ASN A 288 -10.55 -12.26 -16.91
N LEU A 289 -10.36 -13.38 -16.22
CA LEU A 289 -10.18 -14.66 -16.90
C LEU A 289 -11.44 -15.08 -17.65
N VAL A 290 -11.28 -15.38 -18.93
CA VAL A 290 -12.30 -15.94 -19.81
C VAL A 290 -11.86 -17.35 -20.17
N SER A 291 -12.68 -18.36 -19.91
CA SER A 291 -12.37 -19.77 -20.22
C SER A 291 -12.91 -20.24 -21.56
N GLU A 292 -13.91 -19.55 -22.12
CA GLU A 292 -14.61 -19.92 -23.35
C GLU A 292 -14.81 -18.70 -24.28
N PRO A 293 -14.73 -18.88 -25.61
CA PRO A 293 -14.45 -20.13 -26.33
C PRO A 293 -12.97 -20.54 -26.26
N ILE A 294 -12.07 -19.63 -25.91
CA ILE A 294 -10.63 -19.89 -25.74
C ILE A 294 -10.17 -19.16 -24.47
N ALA A 295 -9.30 -19.81 -23.68
CA ALA A 295 -8.74 -19.23 -22.47
C ALA A 295 -8.00 -17.92 -22.77
N THR A 296 -8.42 -16.81 -22.18
CA THR A 296 -7.83 -15.48 -22.40
C THR A 296 -8.21 -14.49 -21.30
N PHE A 297 -7.89 -13.22 -21.49
CA PHE A 297 -8.33 -12.13 -20.63
C PHE A 297 -9.36 -11.25 -21.32
N GLY A 298 -10.48 -10.99 -20.64
CA GLY A 298 -11.38 -9.90 -20.94
C GLY A 298 -10.97 -8.65 -20.18
N LEU A 299 -11.27 -7.47 -20.72
CA LEU A 299 -10.90 -6.18 -20.13
C LEU A 299 -12.13 -5.45 -19.59
N SER A 300 -12.03 -4.92 -18.38
CA SER A 300 -13.03 -4.01 -17.81
C SER A 300 -12.34 -2.84 -17.11
N GLU A 301 -12.65 -1.61 -17.53
CA GLU A 301 -12.21 -0.41 -16.82
C GLU A 301 -12.94 -0.30 -15.47
N ILE A 302 -12.20 0.02 -14.41
CA ILE A 302 -12.71 0.20 -13.04
C ILE A 302 -12.76 1.69 -12.69
N SER A 303 -11.71 2.43 -13.02
CA SER A 303 -11.55 3.85 -12.71
C SER A 303 -10.76 4.55 -13.81
N SER A 304 -11.14 5.78 -14.12
CA SER A 304 -10.40 6.68 -15.00
C SER A 304 -9.37 7.53 -14.24
N ARG A 305 -9.16 7.25 -12.95
CA ARG A 305 -8.10 7.83 -12.14
C ARG A 305 -7.07 6.75 -11.87
N GLY A 306 -5.81 7.08 -12.12
CA GLY A 306 -4.70 6.18 -11.91
C GLY A 306 -4.22 6.12 -10.47
N LEU A 307 -3.11 5.43 -10.29
CA LEU A 307 -2.41 5.22 -9.03
C LEU A 307 -1.40 6.35 -8.79
N LEU A 308 -1.25 6.80 -7.54
CA LEU A 308 -0.35 7.89 -7.19
C LEU A 308 1.13 7.56 -7.47
N SER A 309 1.59 6.38 -7.07
CA SER A 309 2.96 5.89 -7.26
C SER A 309 2.96 4.37 -7.49
N ARG A 310 4.11 3.77 -7.82
CA ARG A 310 4.21 2.31 -8.06
C ARG A 310 3.85 1.47 -6.85
N SER A 311 4.14 1.96 -5.64
CA SER A 311 3.91 1.23 -4.39
C SER A 311 2.69 1.68 -3.59
N ALA A 312 1.92 2.64 -4.11
CA ALA A 312 0.70 3.17 -3.50
C ALA A 312 -0.51 2.19 -3.58
N VAL A 313 -0.27 0.88 -3.63
CA VAL A 313 -1.29 -0.18 -3.58
C VAL A 313 -0.81 -1.40 -2.80
N GLY A 314 -1.62 -1.82 -1.83
CA GLY A 314 -1.42 -3.01 -1.02
C GLY A 314 -2.69 -3.87 -0.96
N GLY A 315 -2.55 -5.14 -0.61
CA GLY A 315 -3.68 -6.05 -0.43
C GLY A 315 -3.39 -7.48 -0.83
N ASN A 316 -4.46 -8.26 -0.93
CA ASN A 316 -4.45 -9.67 -1.33
C ASN A 316 -5.57 -9.96 -2.34
N ASP A 317 -5.77 -11.24 -2.67
CA ASP A 317 -6.80 -11.74 -3.60
C ASP A 317 -8.25 -11.35 -3.26
N ASN A 318 -8.53 -10.79 -2.07
CA ASN A 318 -9.88 -10.44 -1.65
C ASN A 318 -10.13 -8.93 -1.63
N GLN A 319 -9.11 -8.15 -1.31
CA GLN A 319 -9.22 -6.70 -1.15
C GLN A 319 -7.89 -6.02 -1.43
N HIS A 320 -7.97 -4.92 -2.16
CA HIS A 320 -6.89 -3.96 -2.31
C HIS A 320 -7.27 -2.63 -1.64
N VAL A 321 -6.27 -1.93 -1.15
CA VAL A 321 -6.32 -0.52 -0.79
C VAL A 321 -5.25 0.19 -1.59
N PHE A 322 -5.62 1.31 -2.20
CA PHE A 322 -4.71 2.09 -3.03
C PHE A 322 -4.98 3.58 -2.91
N MET A 323 -3.98 4.41 -3.21
CA MET A 323 -4.15 5.85 -3.30
C MET A 323 -4.22 6.28 -4.77
N ASP A 324 -5.28 6.96 -5.15
CA ASP A 324 -5.42 7.47 -6.51
C ASP A 324 -4.48 8.66 -6.77
N SER A 325 -4.26 8.99 -8.04
CA SER A 325 -3.47 10.15 -8.51
C SER A 325 -3.93 11.51 -7.97
N ALA A 326 -5.09 11.60 -7.31
CA ALA A 326 -5.59 12.81 -6.66
C ALA A 326 -5.46 12.76 -5.12
N GLY A 327 -4.81 11.73 -4.57
CA GLY A 327 -4.58 11.57 -3.14
C GLY A 327 -5.72 10.91 -2.36
N TYR A 328 -6.77 10.42 -3.03
CA TYR A 328 -7.88 9.77 -2.34
C TYR A 328 -7.56 8.30 -2.08
N LEU A 329 -7.75 7.87 -0.82
CA LEU A 329 -7.67 6.45 -0.49
C LEU A 329 -8.92 5.72 -0.98
N CYS A 330 -8.67 4.65 -1.71
CA CYS A 330 -9.69 3.80 -2.32
C CYS A 330 -9.53 2.37 -1.82
N SER A 331 -10.64 1.67 -1.67
CA SER A 331 -10.68 0.23 -1.49
C SER A 331 -11.36 -0.43 -2.68
N LEU A 332 -10.76 -1.50 -3.17
CA LEU A 332 -11.30 -2.31 -4.26
C LEU A 332 -11.43 -3.75 -3.78
N SER A 333 -12.63 -4.31 -3.89
CA SER A 333 -12.89 -5.73 -3.64
C SER A 333 -13.73 -6.31 -4.77
N GLN A 334 -14.15 -7.57 -4.64
CA GLN A 334 -15.11 -8.18 -5.57
C GLN A 334 -16.47 -7.46 -5.59
N GLU A 335 -16.79 -6.67 -4.56
CA GLU A 335 -18.02 -5.85 -4.50
C GLU A 335 -17.91 -4.55 -5.30
N GLY A 336 -16.69 -4.18 -5.73
CA GLY A 336 -16.41 -3.00 -6.52
C GLY A 336 -15.52 -1.99 -5.81
N LEU A 337 -15.38 -0.82 -6.45
CA LEU A 337 -14.57 0.30 -5.96
C LEU A 337 -15.35 1.14 -4.95
N ARG A 338 -14.72 1.43 -3.81
CA ARG A 338 -15.22 2.34 -2.78
C ARG A 338 -14.15 3.38 -2.44
N VAL A 339 -14.48 4.66 -2.58
CA VAL A 339 -13.64 5.74 -2.05
C VAL A 339 -13.81 5.79 -0.54
N LEU A 340 -12.71 5.63 0.19
CA LEU A 340 -12.66 5.77 1.65
C LEU A 340 -12.43 7.23 2.06
N ASP A 341 -11.75 7.98 1.19
CA ASP A 341 -11.26 9.35 1.40
C ASP A 341 -10.02 9.38 2.33
N TYR A 342 -9.86 10.31 3.26
CA TYR A 342 -8.64 10.60 4.06
C TYR A 342 -7.56 11.45 3.37
N HIS A 343 -7.84 12.07 2.22
CA HIS A 343 -6.84 12.85 1.46
C HIS A 343 -6.12 13.92 2.31
N GLU A 344 -6.80 14.52 3.28
CA GLU A 344 -6.21 15.59 4.11
C GLU A 344 -5.11 15.09 5.04
N HIS A 345 -5.19 13.83 5.50
CA HIS A 345 -4.19 13.25 6.39
C HIS A 345 -2.94 12.87 5.63
N PHE A 346 -3.05 12.70 4.30
CA PHE A 346 -1.95 12.39 3.42
C PHE A 346 -1.41 13.63 2.70
N ALA A 347 -1.98 14.81 2.95
CA ALA A 347 -1.63 16.03 2.24
C ALA A 347 -0.14 16.33 2.32
N ASP A 348 0.46 16.23 3.51
CA ASP A 348 1.89 16.49 3.70
C ASP A 348 2.75 15.51 2.88
N MET A 349 2.47 14.20 2.92
CA MET A 349 3.19 13.19 2.11
C MET A 349 3.04 13.44 0.59
N ILE A 350 1.88 13.91 0.15
CA ILE A 350 1.59 14.19 -1.26
C ILE A 350 2.27 15.50 -1.70
N GLU A 351 2.20 16.56 -0.89
CA GLU A 351 2.80 17.86 -1.16
C GLU A 351 4.34 17.78 -1.20
N ASP A 352 4.93 16.93 -0.36
CA ASP A 352 6.37 16.67 -0.33
C ASP A 352 6.83 15.62 -1.37
N GLU A 353 5.92 15.14 -2.22
CA GLU A 353 6.17 14.13 -3.26
C GLU A 353 6.84 12.85 -2.73
N GLU A 354 6.49 12.44 -1.51
CA GLU A 354 7.04 11.24 -0.87
C GLU A 354 6.61 9.97 -1.64
N GLU A 355 7.49 8.95 -1.72
CA GLU A 355 7.09 7.64 -2.23
C GLU A 355 6.16 6.98 -1.21
N ILE A 356 4.88 6.83 -1.55
CA ILE A 356 3.91 6.19 -0.66
C ILE A 356 3.89 4.68 -0.86
N VAL A 357 4.24 3.93 0.18
CA VAL A 357 4.17 2.47 0.22
C VAL A 357 2.93 2.01 1.01
N ILE A 358 2.12 1.15 0.39
CA ILE A 358 1.02 0.46 1.07
C ILE A 358 1.33 -1.02 1.24
N THR A 359 1.47 -1.47 2.49
CA THR A 359 1.66 -2.89 2.84
C THR A 359 0.41 -3.46 3.51
N TYR A 360 0.20 -4.77 3.40
CA TYR A 360 -1.00 -5.43 3.93
C TYR A 360 -0.64 -6.55 4.89
N ASN A 361 -1.25 -6.53 6.08
CA ASN A 361 -1.19 -7.60 7.06
C ASN A 361 -2.45 -8.46 6.96
N GLU A 362 -2.32 -9.63 6.35
CA GLU A 362 -3.42 -10.58 6.17
C GLU A 362 -3.96 -11.15 7.48
N ARG A 363 -3.12 -11.33 8.51
CA ARG A 363 -3.55 -11.91 9.79
C ARG A 363 -4.48 -10.97 10.55
N ARG A 364 -4.21 -9.67 10.48
CA ARG A 364 -4.99 -8.64 11.17
C ARG A 364 -6.01 -7.93 10.28
N ASN A 365 -5.94 -8.17 8.97
CA ASN A 365 -6.71 -7.42 7.97
C ASN A 365 -6.51 -5.90 8.12
N GLU A 366 -5.24 -5.50 8.20
CA GLU A 366 -4.78 -4.12 8.38
C GLU A 366 -3.91 -3.71 7.20
N PHE A 367 -4.05 -2.45 6.76
CA PHE A 367 -3.21 -1.86 5.74
C PHE A 367 -2.34 -0.78 6.37
N TYR A 368 -1.03 -0.83 6.14
CA TYR A 368 -0.11 0.21 6.55
C TYR A 368 0.20 1.11 5.37
N ILE A 369 0.01 2.41 5.52
CA ILE A 369 0.18 3.42 4.49
C ILE A 369 1.25 4.37 5.00
N CYS A 370 2.42 4.35 4.38
CA CYS A 370 3.59 5.06 4.87
C CYS A 370 4.23 5.88 3.75
N GLY A 371 4.69 7.08 4.09
CA GLY A 371 5.68 7.83 3.34
C GLY A 371 7.01 7.83 4.08
N GLU A 372 7.83 8.86 3.90
CA GLU A 372 9.13 8.99 4.59
C GLU A 372 8.98 9.47 6.04
N THR A 373 8.01 10.37 6.28
CA THR A 373 7.87 11.08 7.56
C THR A 373 6.64 10.67 8.37
N LEU A 374 5.63 10.08 7.72
CA LEU A 374 4.36 9.74 8.33
C LEU A 374 3.97 8.29 8.06
N GLY A 375 3.34 7.66 9.05
CA GLY A 375 2.81 6.31 8.97
C GLY A 375 1.36 6.24 9.45
N TYR A 376 0.54 5.45 8.76
CA TYR A 376 -0.85 5.19 9.12
C TYR A 376 -1.19 3.70 9.09
N VAL A 377 -2.16 3.31 9.90
CA VAL A 377 -2.78 1.99 9.89
C VAL A 377 -4.29 2.13 9.62
N LEU A 378 -4.74 1.52 8.54
CA LEU A 378 -6.15 1.41 8.17
C LEU A 378 -6.66 0.03 8.58
N THR A 379 -7.73 0.01 9.36
CA THR A 379 -8.45 -1.21 9.74
C THR A 379 -9.83 -1.25 9.07
N SER A 380 -10.60 -2.31 9.35
CA SER A 380 -12.01 -2.38 8.97
C SER A 380 -12.89 -1.27 9.61
N LYS A 381 -12.38 -0.58 10.63
CA LYS A 381 -13.12 0.44 11.38
C LYS A 381 -12.73 1.86 11.01
N GLY A 382 -11.46 2.11 10.76
CA GLY A 382 -10.98 3.42 10.34
C GLY A 382 -9.47 3.53 10.33
N LEU A 383 -9.00 4.77 10.26
CA LEU A 383 -7.58 5.11 10.14
C LEU A 383 -7.02 5.59 11.48
N GLY A 384 -5.82 5.12 11.82
CA GLY A 384 -4.97 5.66 12.88
C GLY A 384 -3.62 6.06 12.31
N SER A 385 -2.95 7.01 12.96
CA SER A 385 -1.55 7.38 12.68
C SER A 385 -0.62 6.67 13.66
N MET A 386 0.63 6.43 13.25
CA MET A 386 1.59 5.65 14.03
C MET A 386 3.00 6.22 13.91
N TYR A 387 3.82 5.93 14.92
CA TYR A 387 5.21 6.35 15.00
C TYR A 387 6.15 5.51 14.13
N GLN A 388 5.69 4.46 13.46
CA GLN A 388 6.53 3.66 12.58
C GLN A 388 6.24 3.95 11.12
N VAL A 389 7.29 4.12 10.34
CA VAL A 389 7.26 4.11 8.87
C VAL A 389 7.65 2.71 8.40
N ILE A 390 6.75 2.03 7.70
CA ILE A 390 6.91 0.63 7.30
C ILE A 390 7.24 0.56 5.82
N ASN A 391 8.41 0.00 5.49
CA ASN A 391 8.87 -0.20 4.12
C ASN A 391 8.33 -1.51 3.51
N SER A 392 8.21 -2.54 4.34
CA SER A 392 7.81 -3.89 3.92
C SER A 392 7.33 -4.72 5.10
N LEU A 393 6.47 -5.69 4.81
CA LEU A 393 5.90 -6.61 5.81
C LEU A 393 5.97 -8.04 5.30
N VAL A 394 6.37 -8.95 6.19
CA VAL A 394 6.33 -10.40 5.97
C VAL A 394 5.65 -11.07 7.15
N LEU A 395 4.71 -11.96 6.87
CA LEU A 395 4.03 -12.74 7.92
C LEU A 395 4.82 -14.01 8.22
N THR A 396 5.24 -14.16 9.49
CA THR A 396 5.77 -15.40 10.07
C THR A 396 4.84 -15.85 11.21
N GLU A 397 5.37 -16.41 12.30
CA GLU A 397 4.59 -16.57 13.54
C GLU A 397 4.25 -15.22 14.17
N ASP A 398 5.12 -14.24 13.96
CA ASP A 398 4.99 -12.85 14.39
C ASP A 398 4.83 -11.91 13.19
N GLN A 399 4.51 -10.65 13.48
CA GLN A 399 4.46 -9.59 12.49
C GLN A 399 5.86 -8.97 12.34
N ILE A 400 6.55 -9.33 11.27
CA ILE A 400 7.94 -8.92 11.02
C ILE A 400 7.99 -8.04 9.77
N GLY A 401 8.88 -7.06 9.76
CA GLY A 401 9.02 -6.17 8.61
C GLY A 401 10.25 -5.29 8.72
N ILE A 402 10.44 -4.46 7.69
CA ILE A 402 11.42 -3.37 7.76
C ILE A 402 10.64 -2.10 8.08
N SER A 403 10.99 -1.48 9.20
CA SER A 403 10.39 -0.25 9.65
C SER A 403 11.44 0.69 10.22
N LYS A 404 11.14 1.98 10.16
CA LYS A 404 11.87 3.05 10.81
C LYS A 404 11.00 3.62 11.92
N ASP A 405 11.53 3.69 13.13
CA ASP A 405 10.85 4.32 14.25
C ASP A 405 11.01 5.85 14.16
N LEU A 406 9.90 6.56 14.29
CA LEU A 406 9.85 7.99 14.58
C LEU A 406 10.00 8.17 16.10
N GLU A 407 10.58 9.29 16.53
CA GLU A 407 10.95 9.48 17.94
C GLU A 407 9.75 9.60 18.91
N ASP A 408 8.56 9.93 18.40
CA ASP A 408 7.39 10.22 19.24
C ASP A 408 6.55 8.98 19.54
N ARG A 409 6.78 8.40 20.73
CA ARG A 409 6.03 7.25 21.27
C ARG A 409 4.78 7.63 22.07
N ARG A 410 4.40 8.90 22.12
CA ARG A 410 3.22 9.32 22.88
C ARG A 410 1.95 8.76 22.25
N ALA A 411 0.94 8.50 23.06
CA ALA A 411 -0.41 8.28 22.56
C ALA A 411 -1.16 9.61 22.56
N MET A 412 -1.86 9.93 21.48
CA MET A 412 -2.66 11.16 21.41
C MET A 412 -4.00 10.92 20.73
N ILE A 413 -5.08 11.34 21.38
CA ILE A 413 -6.39 11.42 20.74
C ILE A 413 -6.97 12.81 20.91
N ALA A 414 -7.68 13.28 19.89
CA ALA A 414 -8.48 14.50 19.96
C ALA A 414 -9.82 14.26 19.30
N SER A 415 -10.91 14.59 20.00
CA SER A 415 -12.26 14.49 19.42
C SER A 415 -12.43 15.47 18.26
N GLY A 416 -13.38 15.24 17.37
CA GLY A 416 -13.94 16.31 16.56
C GLY A 416 -14.58 17.42 17.40
N ILE A 417 -15.05 18.51 16.75
CA ILE A 417 -15.80 19.57 17.43
C ILE A 417 -17.08 18.96 18.02
N LEU A 418 -17.23 19.03 19.33
CA LEU A 418 -18.37 18.45 20.05
C LEU A 418 -19.66 19.23 19.76
N ASP A 419 -20.76 18.54 19.49
CA ASP A 419 -22.08 19.16 19.46
C ASP A 419 -22.70 19.17 20.85
N LEU A 420 -22.59 20.30 21.52
CA LEU A 420 -23.16 20.55 22.84
C LEU A 420 -24.38 21.49 22.77
N GLY A 421 -24.90 21.75 21.56
CA GLY A 421 -25.94 22.74 21.28
C GLY A 421 -25.45 24.20 21.23
N GLY A 422 -26.30 25.11 20.74
CA GLY A 422 -25.91 26.50 20.44
C GLY A 422 -25.62 27.41 21.65
N GLY A 423 -24.67 28.35 21.52
CA GLY A 423 -24.24 29.30 22.55
C GLY A 423 -23.08 28.80 23.41
N ILE A 424 -22.58 29.61 24.35
CA ILE A 424 -21.39 29.26 25.15
C ILE A 424 -21.68 28.11 26.11
N LYS A 425 -20.81 27.11 26.07
CA LYS A 425 -20.81 25.92 26.93
C LYS A 425 -19.57 25.90 27.79
N THR A 426 -19.64 25.19 28.90
CA THR A 426 -18.49 24.96 29.77
C THR A 426 -18.37 23.47 30.01
N ILE A 427 -17.24 22.89 29.61
CA ILE A 427 -16.84 21.54 30.06
C ILE A 427 -16.45 21.66 31.54
N THR A 428 -17.03 20.81 32.38
CA THR A 428 -16.87 20.80 33.84
C THR A 428 -15.93 19.70 34.34
N SER A 429 -15.90 18.58 33.64
CA SER A 429 -14.95 17.50 33.86
C SER A 429 -14.89 16.57 32.66
N VAL A 430 -13.79 15.83 32.58
CA VAL A 430 -13.61 14.71 31.65
C VAL A 430 -13.35 13.47 32.48
N GLU A 431 -14.03 12.38 32.13
CA GLU A 431 -13.87 11.06 32.73
C GLU A 431 -13.44 10.10 31.62
N VAL A 432 -12.39 9.32 31.86
CA VAL A 432 -11.85 8.35 30.92
C VAL A 432 -12.02 6.98 31.55
N ALA A 433 -12.79 6.13 30.88
CA ALA A 433 -12.89 4.72 31.23
C ALA A 433 -11.90 3.95 30.35
N GLY A 434 -11.21 2.96 30.93
CA GLY A 434 -10.26 2.13 30.21
C GLY A 434 -9.27 1.46 31.14
N ILE A 435 -8.27 0.83 30.55
CA ILE A 435 -7.12 0.25 31.26
C ILE A 435 -5.91 1.10 30.92
N TYR A 436 -5.21 1.56 31.96
CA TYR A 436 -4.02 2.38 31.78
C TYR A 436 -3.01 2.13 32.90
N ASP A 437 -1.76 1.88 32.52
CA ASP A 437 -0.58 1.79 33.38
C ASP A 437 0.41 2.95 33.16
N VAL A 438 -0.03 3.95 32.39
CA VAL A 438 0.69 5.19 32.09
C VAL A 438 -0.07 6.39 32.66
N ASP A 439 0.67 7.47 32.95
CA ASP A 439 0.06 8.74 33.32
C ASP A 439 -0.70 9.31 32.12
N LEU A 440 -1.89 9.84 32.39
CA LEU A 440 -2.77 10.41 31.38
C LEU A 440 -2.98 11.89 31.64
N TRP A 441 -3.02 12.67 30.57
CA TRP A 441 -3.35 14.08 30.63
C TRP A 441 -4.52 14.42 29.71
N VAL A 442 -5.32 15.40 30.13
CA VAL A 442 -6.41 15.95 29.33
C VAL A 442 -6.20 17.44 29.08
N SER A 443 -6.48 17.87 27.86
CA SER A 443 -6.57 19.28 27.50
C SER A 443 -7.88 19.55 26.76
N ILE A 444 -8.35 20.80 26.81
CA ILE A 444 -9.50 21.26 26.03
C ILE A 444 -9.01 22.21 24.95
N ILE A 445 -9.36 21.90 23.71
CA ILE A 445 -9.16 22.78 22.56
C ILE A 445 -10.47 23.55 22.36
N TYR A 446 -10.41 24.88 22.29
CA TYR A 446 -11.61 25.72 22.32
C TYR A 446 -11.48 26.98 21.48
N ARG A 447 -12.63 27.53 21.05
CA ARG A 447 -12.76 28.88 20.49
C ARG A 447 -14.15 29.46 20.75
N PHE A 448 -14.31 30.78 20.60
CA PHE A 448 -15.57 31.49 20.86
C PHE A 448 -16.32 31.96 19.60
N GLY A 449 -15.59 32.21 18.52
CA GLY A 449 -16.13 32.47 17.19
C GLY A 449 -15.80 31.34 16.22
N SER A 450 -16.65 31.13 15.21
CA SER A 450 -16.40 30.12 14.16
C SER A 450 -15.15 30.42 13.32
N ASN A 451 -14.72 31.67 13.30
CA ASN A 451 -13.56 32.15 12.55
C ASN A 451 -12.34 32.41 13.45
N ASP A 452 -12.49 32.22 14.77
CA ASP A 452 -11.38 32.39 15.69
C ASP A 452 -10.43 31.19 15.57
N ALA A 453 -9.14 31.43 15.82
CA ALA A 453 -8.18 30.37 16.02
C ALA A 453 -8.55 29.56 17.27
N PHE A 454 -8.28 28.25 17.23
CA PHE A 454 -8.40 27.42 18.42
C PHE A 454 -7.28 27.74 19.41
N GLY A 455 -7.64 27.88 20.69
CA GLY A 455 -6.72 27.85 21.81
C GLY A 455 -6.75 26.48 22.48
N THR A 456 -5.64 26.11 23.13
CA THR A 456 -5.52 24.86 23.90
C THR A 456 -5.20 25.18 25.34
N THR A 457 -5.87 24.51 26.29
CA THR A 457 -5.50 24.65 27.70
C THR A 457 -4.22 23.91 28.04
N GLU A 458 -3.60 24.25 29.16
CA GLU A 458 -2.59 23.38 29.77
C GLU A 458 -3.16 21.97 29.99
N ALA A 459 -2.31 20.97 29.82
CA ALA A 459 -2.68 19.57 30.01
C ALA A 459 -2.73 19.26 31.52
N ILE A 460 -3.87 18.75 31.99
CA ILE A 460 -4.10 18.44 33.40
C ILE A 460 -4.04 16.92 33.58
N PRO A 461 -3.26 16.40 34.54
CA PRO A 461 -3.21 14.96 34.79
C PRO A 461 -4.57 14.46 35.30
N LEU A 462 -4.98 13.29 34.80
CA LEU A 462 -6.12 12.55 35.33
C LEU A 462 -5.73 11.92 36.67
N ASN A 463 -6.69 11.84 37.60
CA ASN A 463 -6.45 11.11 38.85
C ASN A 463 -6.51 9.59 38.62
N SER A 464 -6.25 8.80 39.67
CA SER A 464 -6.31 7.33 39.61
C SER A 464 -7.67 6.73 39.25
N ALA A 465 -8.74 7.54 39.26
CA ALA A 465 -10.07 7.14 38.81
C ALA A 465 -10.37 7.56 37.35
N GLY A 466 -9.36 7.99 36.60
CA GLY A 466 -9.52 8.44 35.21
C GLY A 466 -10.29 9.75 35.11
N TRP A 467 -10.20 10.64 36.10
CA TRP A 467 -11.04 11.84 36.18
C TRP A 467 -10.21 13.11 36.34
N ALA A 468 -10.60 14.16 35.61
CA ALA A 468 -10.03 15.49 35.74
C ALA A 468 -11.11 16.58 35.71
N ARG A 469 -10.98 17.57 36.61
CA ARG A 469 -11.86 18.74 36.64
C ARG A 469 -11.32 19.83 35.72
N MET A 470 -12.16 20.31 34.82
CA MET A 470 -11.81 21.40 33.91
C MET A 470 -12.93 22.43 33.91
N ALA A 471 -12.62 23.72 33.79
CA ALA A 471 -13.64 24.77 33.76
C ALA A 471 -13.45 25.65 32.54
N VAL A 472 -13.52 25.03 31.37
CA VAL A 472 -13.18 25.68 30.09
C VAL A 472 -14.46 25.98 29.35
N SER A 473 -14.59 27.22 28.88
CA SER A 473 -15.77 27.68 28.16
C SER A 473 -15.46 27.99 26.71
N GLY A 474 -16.38 27.67 25.81
CA GLY A 474 -16.23 27.91 24.38
C GLY A 474 -17.55 27.71 23.64
N THR A 475 -17.59 28.07 22.36
CA THR A 475 -18.67 27.71 21.44
C THR A 475 -18.36 26.41 20.70
N ASP A 476 -17.10 26.26 20.29
CA ASP A 476 -16.57 25.02 19.73
C ASP A 476 -15.55 24.48 20.73
N LEU A 477 -15.70 23.23 21.10
CA LEU A 477 -14.91 22.55 22.11
C LEU A 477 -14.52 21.18 21.56
N MET A 478 -13.28 20.77 21.80
CA MET A 478 -12.77 19.43 21.56
C MET A 478 -12.05 18.96 22.84
N VAL A 479 -12.04 17.66 23.06
CA VAL A 479 -11.29 17.04 24.16
C VAL A 479 -10.11 16.31 23.57
N ALA A 480 -8.91 16.58 24.10
CA ALA A 480 -7.71 15.86 23.75
C ALA A 480 -7.14 15.12 24.96
N LEU A 481 -6.79 13.84 24.75
CA LEU A 481 -6.10 13.01 25.73
C LEU A 481 -4.71 12.67 25.22
N MET A 482 -3.76 12.63 26.16
CA MET A 482 -2.37 12.30 25.88
C MET A 482 -1.84 11.32 26.93
N ALA A 483 -0.95 10.44 26.49
CA ALA A 483 -0.13 9.58 27.34
C ALA A 483 1.34 9.69 26.90
N GLU A 484 2.29 9.52 27.81
CA GLU A 484 3.73 9.59 27.51
C GLU A 484 4.19 8.41 26.62
N ASP A 485 3.54 7.26 26.76
CA ASP A 485 3.74 6.07 25.94
C ASP A 485 2.38 5.48 25.55
N PHE A 486 2.30 4.85 24.38
CA PHE A 486 1.09 4.23 23.85
C PHE A 486 0.86 2.80 24.34
N GLU A 487 1.89 2.06 24.73
CA GLU A 487 1.76 0.62 25.08
C GLU A 487 0.81 0.39 26.27
N GLY A 488 0.64 1.42 27.09
CA GLY A 488 -0.23 1.47 28.25
C GLY A 488 -1.57 2.18 28.07
N PHE A 489 -1.90 2.67 26.88
CA PHE A 489 -3.05 3.54 26.67
C PHE A 489 -4.20 2.85 25.94
N ASP A 490 -5.16 2.31 26.70
CA ASP A 490 -6.33 1.58 26.19
C ASP A 490 -7.66 2.20 26.68
N PRO A 491 -8.12 3.32 26.08
CA PRO A 491 -9.36 3.98 26.47
C PRO A 491 -10.60 3.30 25.87
N ASP A 492 -11.54 2.90 26.74
CA ASP A 492 -12.85 2.33 26.39
C ASP A 492 -13.89 3.41 26.03
N ASP A 493 -13.90 4.51 26.80
CA ASP A 493 -14.83 5.63 26.62
C ASP A 493 -14.25 6.91 27.23
N VAL A 494 -14.66 8.05 26.67
CA VAL A 494 -14.39 9.38 27.23
C VAL A 494 -15.72 10.08 27.43
N ILE A 495 -16.05 10.35 28.68
CA ILE A 495 -17.29 11.01 29.09
C ILE A 495 -16.99 12.48 29.39
N VAL A 496 -17.53 13.35 28.56
CA VAL A 496 -17.40 14.80 28.70
C VAL A 496 -18.61 15.32 29.46
N LYS A 497 -18.39 15.85 30.68
CA LYS A 497 -19.43 16.51 31.46
C LYS A 497 -19.42 18.01 31.17
N TRP A 498 -20.60 18.57 30.95
CA TRP A 498 -20.73 19.97 30.54
C TRP A 498 -22.02 20.62 31.03
N LYS A 499 -22.03 21.96 31.02
CA LYS A 499 -23.21 22.78 31.38
C LYS A 499 -23.38 23.97 30.43
N THR A 500 -24.61 24.45 30.33
CA THR A 500 -24.93 25.69 29.60
C THR A 500 -24.60 26.90 30.47
N THR A 501 -23.66 27.74 30.01
CA THR A 501 -23.31 28.98 30.70
C THR A 501 -24.21 30.13 30.26
N ASP A 502 -24.64 30.12 29.00
CA ASP A 502 -25.58 31.10 28.48
C ASP A 502 -27.03 30.75 28.88
N LYS A 503 -27.61 31.56 29.79
CA LYS A 503 -29.01 31.44 30.20
C LYS A 503 -30.00 31.99 29.16
N ARG A 504 -29.55 32.77 28.17
CA ARG A 504 -30.44 33.44 27.20
C ARG A 504 -31.16 32.45 26.28
N ASN A 505 -30.53 31.29 26.03
CA ASN A 505 -31.05 30.25 25.15
C ASN A 505 -31.95 29.22 25.87
N ILE A 506 -32.10 29.31 27.19
CA ILE A 506 -33.00 28.44 27.95
C ILE A 506 -34.38 29.10 27.97
N ARG A 507 -35.17 28.92 26.90
CA ARG A 507 -36.57 29.38 26.85
C ARG A 507 -37.53 28.18 26.90
N GLY A 508 -38.15 27.97 28.07
CA GLY A 508 -39.22 26.99 28.29
C GLY A 508 -38.81 25.74 29.09
N PRO A 509 -39.77 25.01 29.69
CA PRO A 509 -39.51 23.71 30.31
C PRO A 509 -39.04 22.72 29.24
N SER A 510 -37.89 22.08 29.48
CA SER A 510 -37.32 21.05 28.60
C SER A 510 -38.30 19.87 28.45
N PRO A 511 -38.60 19.41 27.21
CA PRO A 511 -39.53 18.30 26.98
C PRO A 511 -39.06 16.94 27.53
N ASP A 512 -37.76 16.76 27.78
CA ASP A 512 -37.16 15.47 28.15
C ASP A 512 -37.07 15.27 29.68
N ALA A 513 -38.13 15.63 30.39
CA ALA A 513 -38.30 15.38 31.83
C ALA A 513 -39.28 14.22 32.09
N GLY A 514 -39.42 13.28 31.14
CA GLY A 514 -40.19 12.05 31.24
C GLY A 514 -39.30 10.82 31.27
#